data_AF-B2A7Q7-F1
#
_entry.id   AF-B2A7Q7-F1
#
_cell.length_a   1.000
_cell.length_b   1.000
_cell.length_c   1.000
_cell.angle_alpha   90.00
_cell.angle_beta   90.00
_cell.angle_gamma   90.00
#
_symmetry.space_group_name_H-M   'P 1'
#
loop_
_entity.id
_entity.type
_entity.pdbx_description
1 polymer ?
#
loop_
_entity_poly.entity_id
_entity_poly.type
_entity_poly.pdbx_seq_one_letter_code
_entity_poly.pdbx_strand_id
1 'polypeptide(L)'
;MNYRRILLLIGVLTLVFTLVLTGCGAEEAADKNEEDQEEKQEEEEQEAENNDNNELEQIAWNQNTGNEDYQDGTYRGVFSDGGEMQVNVQFTLEDNEITDIDFRHLTYGGEDYLEPDDDTTEGLKEQHMELLDYLEGEDVRTGLAALYEPGGIVDDEVDGFSGATLRANKISYAVRDGLNRGVYSFDDIPEGYNPVLGESFEDGTYRGVFSDGGEMQVNVQFTLENNEITEIDFRHLAYDGDDYLESENELVVGIKDQHKELLDYLEGTDIRDSLVDLYEPGEIVEDEVDGFTGATLRSNKIISAMKDGLNKGVYSGDIAEAYTPHPDYSFEDGTYRGIFEDGGEMQVNTQFTLEDNVITEIGFRHLSYGGEDYLESDDDTIEGIKEQHKELIDHLEGTDIRVSLADLYEPGEIVEDDVDGFTGATLRSNKIIYSVVDGLNKGIYSQP
;
A
#
# COMPACT_ATOMS: atom_id res chain seq x y z
N MET A 1 -42.37 -49.81 11.00
CA MET A 1 -41.17 -50.62 11.29
C MET A 1 -40.05 -49.64 11.62
N ASN A 2 -40.00 -49.18 12.88
CA ASN A 2 -38.96 -49.48 13.90
C ASN A 2 -37.57 -48.94 13.48
N TYR A 3 -37.18 -47.70 13.85
CA TYR A 3 -36.63 -47.25 15.15
C TYR A 3 -35.51 -48.12 15.74
N ARG A 4 -34.27 -47.60 15.67
CA ARG A 4 -33.23 -47.50 16.73
C ARG A 4 -31.86 -47.22 16.06
N ARG A 5 -31.38 -45.98 16.00
CA ARG A 5 -30.67 -45.21 17.06
C ARG A 5 -29.29 -45.80 17.43
N ILE A 6 -28.26 -44.99 17.17
CA ILE A 6 -27.32 -44.44 18.17
C ILE A 6 -26.67 -45.47 19.10
N LEU A 7 -25.39 -45.79 18.87
CA LEU A 7 -24.37 -46.06 19.89
C LEU A 7 -23.01 -46.33 19.22
N LEU A 8 -21.96 -45.72 19.80
CA LEU A 8 -20.51 -45.79 19.53
C LEU A 8 -19.99 -44.71 18.55
N LEU A 9 -19.45 -43.53 18.91
CA LEU A 9 -18.92 -42.93 20.15
C LEU A 9 -18.05 -43.83 21.05
N ILE A 10 -16.74 -43.54 21.02
CA ILE A 10 -15.69 -43.85 22.02
C ILE A 10 -14.79 -45.05 21.72
N GLY A 11 -13.49 -44.75 21.59
CA GLY A 11 -12.35 -45.68 21.57
C GLY A 11 -11.20 -45.10 20.74
N VAL A 12 -10.57 -43.98 21.09
CA VAL A 12 -9.55 -43.82 22.15
C VAL A 12 -8.47 -44.92 22.09
N LEU A 13 -7.33 -44.57 21.48
CA LEU A 13 -5.99 -44.54 22.09
C LEU A 13 -5.50 -45.79 22.85
N THR A 14 -4.46 -46.47 22.33
CA THR A 14 -3.33 -47.12 23.06
C THR A 14 -2.46 -47.87 22.04
N LEU A 15 -1.22 -47.45 21.71
CA LEU A 15 0.03 -47.51 22.48
C LEU A 15 0.38 -48.93 22.96
N VAL A 16 1.15 -49.68 22.16
CA VAL A 16 1.96 -50.81 22.64
C VAL A 16 3.30 -50.88 21.89
N PHE A 17 4.32 -50.38 22.59
CA PHE A 17 5.72 -50.83 22.62
C PHE A 17 5.98 -52.24 22.06
N THR A 18 6.98 -52.38 21.19
CA THR A 18 7.80 -53.61 21.14
C THR A 18 9.28 -53.26 21.13
N LEU A 19 9.87 -53.47 22.30
CA LEU A 19 11.31 -53.61 22.53
C LEU A 19 11.75 -54.98 21.99
N VAL A 20 12.84 -55.04 21.24
CA VAL A 20 13.67 -56.25 21.12
C VAL A 20 15.09 -55.92 21.55
N LEU A 21 15.44 -56.44 22.72
CA LEU A 21 16.79 -56.58 23.24
C LEU A 21 17.40 -57.90 22.71
N THR A 22 18.59 -57.80 22.11
CA THR A 22 19.69 -58.79 22.15
C THR A 22 20.94 -58.02 21.68
N GLY A 23 22.09 -57.95 22.34
CA GLY A 23 22.60 -58.65 23.51
C GLY A 23 24.07 -59.03 23.26
N CYS A 24 24.96 -58.56 24.16
CA CYS A 24 26.25 -59.14 24.58
C CYS A 24 27.54 -58.96 23.75
N GLY A 25 28.54 -58.38 24.42
CA GLY A 25 29.98 -58.49 24.10
C GLY A 25 30.87 -57.51 24.89
N ALA A 26 31.22 -57.84 26.14
CA ALA A 26 32.37 -57.26 26.88
C ALA A 26 33.69 -57.85 26.32
N GLU A 27 34.92 -57.31 26.47
CA GLU A 27 35.58 -56.63 27.59
C GLU A 27 36.95 -56.05 27.13
N GLU A 28 37.33 -54.88 27.67
CA GLU A 28 38.65 -54.25 27.92
C GLU A 28 39.81 -54.24 26.90
N ALA A 29 40.31 -53.02 26.57
CA ALA A 29 41.57 -52.49 27.11
C ALA A 29 41.90 -51.04 26.66
N ALA A 30 42.05 -50.16 27.65
CA ALA A 30 43.10 -49.13 27.82
C ALA A 30 43.25 -47.91 26.87
N ASP A 31 43.02 -46.74 27.49
CA ASP A 31 43.95 -45.59 27.60
C ASP A 31 43.80 -44.41 26.61
N LYS A 32 43.70 -43.21 27.23
CA LYS A 32 43.89 -41.82 26.73
C LYS A 32 42.74 -41.10 26.00
N ASN A 33 42.00 -40.28 26.74
CA ASN A 33 42.15 -38.82 26.82
C ASN A 33 40.86 -38.21 27.41
N GLU A 34 40.94 -37.86 28.70
CA GLU A 34 40.03 -36.92 29.37
C GLU A 34 40.58 -35.51 29.09
N GLU A 35 40.05 -34.81 28.08
CA GLU A 35 40.20 -33.34 27.94
C GLU A 35 39.30 -32.73 26.84
N ASP A 36 38.20 -33.38 26.41
CA ASP A 36 37.34 -32.91 25.30
C ASP A 36 35.82 -32.98 25.62
N GLN A 37 35.44 -32.96 26.90
CA GLN A 37 34.02 -33.00 27.33
C GLN A 37 33.65 -31.99 28.42
N GLU A 38 34.46 -30.94 28.62
CA GLU A 38 34.05 -29.75 29.40
C GLU A 38 33.85 -28.50 28.52
N GLU A 39 34.28 -28.50 27.25
CA GLU A 39 34.05 -27.37 26.31
C GLU A 39 32.71 -27.43 25.55
N LYS A 40 31.85 -28.43 25.81
CA LYS A 40 30.53 -28.56 25.15
C LYS A 40 29.32 -28.45 26.08
N GLN A 41 29.55 -28.01 27.33
CA GLN A 41 28.47 -27.68 28.27
C GLN A 41 28.54 -26.25 28.81
N GLU A 42 29.56 -25.46 28.44
CA GLU A 42 29.58 -24.00 28.67
C GLU A 42 29.13 -23.19 27.43
N GLU A 43 29.02 -23.79 26.23
CA GLU A 43 28.45 -23.13 25.04
C GLU A 43 26.91 -23.23 24.96
N GLU A 44 26.27 -24.24 25.56
CA GLU A 44 24.80 -24.39 25.56
C GLU A 44 24.09 -23.77 26.79
N GLU A 45 24.85 -23.31 27.80
CA GLU A 45 24.32 -22.56 28.97
C GLU A 45 24.70 -21.06 28.96
N GLN A 46 25.42 -20.58 27.92
CA GLN A 46 25.62 -19.14 27.66
C GLN A 46 24.78 -18.61 26.48
N GLU A 47 24.06 -19.46 25.75
CA GLU A 47 23.11 -19.06 24.69
C GLU A 47 21.64 -18.94 25.19
N ALA A 48 21.37 -19.16 26.47
CA ALA A 48 20.01 -19.11 27.03
C ALA A 48 19.79 -18.02 28.11
N GLU A 49 20.80 -17.22 28.45
CA GLU A 49 20.67 -16.07 29.36
C GLU A 49 21.56 -14.91 28.86
N ASN A 50 21.14 -14.23 27.78
CA ASN A 50 21.37 -12.79 27.59
C ASN A 50 20.56 -12.26 26.40
N ASN A 51 19.69 -11.28 26.70
CA ASN A 51 18.79 -10.49 25.85
C ASN A 51 17.42 -11.13 25.54
N ASP A 52 16.59 -11.47 26.53
CA ASP A 52 15.73 -10.52 27.28
C ASP A 52 16.06 -9.03 27.11
N ASN A 53 15.65 -8.50 25.96
CA ASN A 53 15.21 -7.14 25.65
C ASN A 53 15.32 -6.98 24.13
N ASN A 54 14.57 -7.79 23.39
CA ASN A 54 14.21 -7.40 22.03
C ASN A 54 13.12 -6.34 22.21
N GLU A 55 13.53 -5.09 22.51
CA GLU A 55 12.76 -3.96 22.03
C GLU A 55 12.64 -4.24 20.53
N LEU A 56 11.45 -4.66 20.09
CA LEU A 56 11.10 -4.64 18.68
C LEU A 56 11.43 -3.23 18.23
N GLU A 57 12.56 -3.07 17.54
CA GLU A 57 12.89 -1.80 16.90
C GLU A 57 11.75 -1.56 15.94
N GLN A 58 10.84 -0.68 16.37
CA GLN A 58 9.68 -0.28 15.60
C GLN A 58 10.19 0.16 14.24
N ILE A 59 9.71 -0.50 13.19
CA ILE A 59 9.93 -0.08 11.82
C ILE A 59 9.45 1.37 11.77
N ALA A 60 10.42 2.29 11.71
CA ALA A 60 10.16 3.70 11.58
C ALA A 60 9.49 3.88 10.23
N TRP A 61 8.17 3.94 10.28
CA TRP A 61 7.34 4.26 9.15
C TRP A 61 7.70 5.69 8.73
N ASN A 62 8.57 5.80 7.71
CA ASN A 62 9.15 7.07 7.32
C ASN A 62 8.14 7.82 6.45
N GLN A 63 7.12 8.41 7.08
CA GLN A 63 6.58 9.61 6.48
C GLN A 63 7.74 10.55 6.29
N ASN A 64 7.99 10.94 5.04
CA ASN A 64 8.81 12.11 4.80
C ASN A 64 8.05 13.41 5.18
N THR A 65 7.21 13.38 6.22
CA THR A 65 6.65 14.55 6.89
C THR A 65 7.66 15.17 7.87
N GLY A 66 8.81 14.52 8.09
CA GLY A 66 9.90 14.99 8.94
C GLY A 66 10.59 16.28 8.49
N ASN A 67 10.14 16.91 7.39
CA ASN A 67 10.79 18.07 6.79
C ASN A 67 12.23 17.71 6.35
N GLU A 68 12.45 16.45 5.94
CA GLU A 68 13.73 15.98 5.40
C GLU A 68 13.90 16.47 3.97
N ASP A 69 15.15 16.46 3.49
CA ASP A 69 15.42 16.80 2.10
C ASP A 69 14.94 15.65 1.19
N TYR A 70 14.16 16.00 0.17
CA TYR A 70 13.74 15.11 -0.89
C TYR A 70 14.83 14.98 -1.95
N GLN A 71 14.88 13.81 -2.56
CA GLN A 71 15.81 13.54 -3.65
C GLN A 71 15.40 14.32 -4.91
N ASP A 72 16.36 14.97 -5.57
CA ASP A 72 16.11 15.60 -6.86
C ASP A 72 15.61 14.59 -7.90
N GLY A 73 14.65 15.01 -8.71
CA GLY A 73 14.06 14.19 -9.76
C GLY A 73 12.59 14.50 -10.00
N THR A 74 11.97 13.76 -10.91
CA THR A 74 10.55 13.89 -11.24
C THR A 74 9.73 12.93 -10.40
N TYR A 75 8.61 13.40 -9.89
CA TYR A 75 7.65 12.69 -9.05
C TYR A 75 6.28 12.66 -9.73
N ARG A 76 5.46 11.67 -9.36
CA ARG A 76 4.08 11.56 -9.82
C ARG A 76 3.18 11.06 -8.70
N GLY A 77 2.06 11.73 -8.51
CA GLY A 77 1.09 11.31 -7.51
C GLY A 77 -0.33 11.66 -7.88
N VAL A 78 -1.26 11.07 -7.15
CA VAL A 78 -2.69 11.10 -7.42
C VAL A 78 -3.51 11.41 -6.18
N PHE A 79 -4.64 12.05 -6.41
CA PHE A 79 -5.76 12.11 -5.48
C PHE A 79 -6.98 11.50 -6.15
N SER A 80 -7.50 10.44 -5.53
CA SER A 80 -8.72 9.76 -5.96
C SER A 80 -9.76 9.82 -4.84
N ASP A 81 -11.02 10.00 -5.19
CA ASP A 81 -12.13 10.13 -4.24
C ASP A 81 -13.44 9.70 -4.91
N GLY A 82 -14.25 8.92 -4.21
CA GLY A 82 -15.57 8.50 -4.72
C GLY A 82 -15.52 7.60 -5.96
N GLY A 83 -14.51 6.74 -6.09
CA GLY A 83 -14.36 5.82 -7.21
C GLY A 83 -13.68 6.40 -8.45
N GLU A 84 -13.24 7.67 -8.41
CA GLU A 84 -12.63 8.37 -9.53
C GLU A 84 -11.27 8.97 -9.13
N MET A 85 -10.28 8.89 -10.02
CA MET A 85 -9.07 9.70 -9.93
C MET A 85 -9.44 11.14 -10.29
N GLN A 86 -9.28 12.09 -9.37
CA GLN A 86 -9.71 13.47 -9.61
C GLN A 86 -8.54 14.39 -9.96
N VAL A 87 -7.36 14.12 -9.41
CA VAL A 87 -6.14 14.90 -9.68
C VAL A 87 -4.98 13.94 -9.86
N ASN A 88 -4.20 14.13 -10.92
CA ASN A 88 -2.88 13.51 -11.10
C ASN A 88 -1.90 14.61 -11.48
N VAL A 89 -0.82 14.74 -10.71
CA VAL A 89 0.24 15.71 -10.94
C VAL A 89 1.55 15.01 -11.28
N GLN A 90 2.36 15.68 -12.08
CA GLN A 90 3.79 15.41 -12.18
C GLN A 90 4.52 16.69 -11.80
N PHE A 91 5.58 16.55 -11.01
CA PHE A 91 6.40 17.68 -10.61
C PHE A 91 7.87 17.28 -10.51
N THR A 92 8.76 18.24 -10.69
CA THR A 92 10.21 18.04 -10.57
C THR A 92 10.72 18.80 -9.35
N LEU A 93 11.58 18.15 -8.58
CA LEU A 93 12.28 18.77 -7.44
C LEU A 93 13.75 18.99 -7.76
N GLU A 94 14.26 20.17 -7.40
CA GLU A 94 15.68 20.48 -7.26
C GLU A 94 15.91 21.15 -5.90
N ASP A 95 16.73 20.58 -5.03
CA ASP A 95 17.00 21.10 -3.68
C ASP A 95 15.71 21.35 -2.84
N ASN A 96 14.70 20.47 -2.99
CA ASN A 96 13.32 20.58 -2.46
C ASN A 96 12.44 21.68 -3.10
N GLU A 97 12.95 22.47 -4.02
CA GLU A 97 12.16 23.46 -4.76
C GLU A 97 11.41 22.76 -5.89
N ILE A 98 10.11 23.05 -6.05
CA ILE A 98 9.34 22.58 -7.20
C ILE A 98 9.75 23.41 -8.41
N THR A 99 10.49 22.85 -9.36
CA THR A 99 10.99 23.59 -10.52
C THR A 99 10.07 23.54 -11.73
N ASP A 100 9.13 22.58 -11.73
CA ASP A 100 8.14 22.32 -12.79
C ASP A 100 7.00 21.52 -12.19
N ILE A 101 5.74 21.86 -12.48
CA ILE A 101 4.57 21.07 -12.06
C ILE A 101 3.41 21.19 -13.05
N ASP A 102 2.85 20.06 -13.45
CA ASP A 102 1.76 19.98 -14.42
C ASP A 102 0.67 18.98 -13.99
N PHE A 103 -0.56 19.24 -14.44
CA PHE A 103 -1.62 18.24 -14.41
C PHE A 103 -1.42 17.20 -15.52
N ARG A 104 -1.46 15.94 -15.12
CA ARG A 104 -1.57 14.78 -16.01
C ARG A 104 -3.02 14.30 -16.16
N HIS A 105 -3.85 14.61 -15.16
CA HIS A 105 -5.29 14.36 -15.15
C HIS A 105 -5.94 15.35 -14.18
N LEU A 106 -7.06 15.95 -14.59
CA LEU A 106 -7.85 16.84 -13.74
C LEU A 106 -9.33 16.65 -14.08
N THR A 107 -10.04 15.92 -13.25
CA THR A 107 -11.43 15.57 -13.48
C THR A 107 -12.24 15.70 -12.19
N TYR A 108 -13.48 16.15 -12.31
CA TYR A 108 -14.39 16.16 -11.18
C TYR A 108 -15.84 16.01 -11.63
N GLY A 109 -16.49 14.94 -11.13
CA GLY A 109 -17.89 14.69 -11.43
C GLY A 109 -18.12 14.31 -12.89
N GLY A 110 -17.15 13.61 -13.48
CA GLY A 110 -17.18 13.17 -14.88
C GLY A 110 -16.81 14.22 -15.93
N GLU A 111 -16.44 15.43 -15.52
CA GLU A 111 -15.98 16.51 -16.41
C GLU A 111 -14.45 16.60 -16.41
N ASP A 112 -13.83 16.51 -17.59
CA ASP A 112 -12.38 16.69 -17.76
C ASP A 112 -12.05 18.18 -17.90
N TYR A 113 -11.39 18.74 -16.89
CA TYR A 113 -11.03 20.16 -16.89
C TYR A 113 -9.82 20.45 -17.78
N LEU A 114 -9.05 19.45 -18.22
CA LEU A 114 -7.98 19.67 -19.19
C LEU A 114 -8.53 19.86 -20.60
N GLU A 115 -9.72 19.32 -20.87
CA GLU A 115 -10.48 19.46 -22.13
C GLU A 115 -11.83 20.17 -21.90
N PRO A 116 -11.84 21.47 -21.53
CA PRO A 116 -13.07 22.18 -21.18
C PRO A 116 -14.03 22.33 -22.37
N ASP A 117 -15.31 22.12 -22.10
CA ASP A 117 -16.40 22.20 -23.09
C ASP A 117 -17.16 23.55 -23.04
N ASP A 118 -16.95 24.36 -22.00
CA ASP A 118 -17.59 25.66 -21.82
C ASP A 118 -16.74 26.69 -21.04
N ASP A 119 -17.20 27.94 -21.02
CA ASP A 119 -16.49 29.05 -20.36
C ASP A 119 -16.34 28.84 -18.83
N THR A 120 -17.21 28.05 -18.19
CA THR A 120 -17.12 27.77 -16.75
C THR A 120 -16.01 26.76 -16.46
N THR A 121 -15.97 25.66 -17.22
CA THR A 121 -14.93 24.63 -17.11
C THR A 121 -13.56 25.16 -17.52
N GLU A 122 -13.46 26.03 -18.53
CA GLU A 122 -12.21 26.73 -18.86
C GLU A 122 -11.75 27.63 -17.71
N GLY A 123 -12.65 28.44 -17.12
CA GLY A 123 -12.28 29.27 -15.98
C GLY A 123 -11.86 28.45 -14.75
N LEU A 124 -12.51 27.32 -14.49
CA LEU A 124 -12.11 26.41 -13.41
C LEU A 124 -10.73 25.80 -13.67
N LYS A 125 -10.42 25.43 -14.92
CA LYS A 125 -9.08 24.98 -15.32
C LYS A 125 -8.04 26.05 -15.05
N GLU A 126 -8.27 27.29 -15.49
CA GLU A 126 -7.37 28.43 -15.27
C GLU A 126 -7.09 28.63 -13.76
N GLN A 127 -8.15 28.61 -12.93
CA GLN A 127 -8.01 28.68 -11.47
C GLN A 127 -7.17 27.54 -10.88
N HIS A 128 -7.26 26.31 -11.40
CA HIS A 128 -6.42 25.20 -10.94
C HIS A 128 -4.97 25.34 -11.40
N MET A 129 -4.73 25.89 -12.60
CA MET A 129 -3.39 26.16 -13.10
C MET A 129 -2.68 27.24 -12.28
N GLU A 130 -3.39 28.28 -11.84
CA GLU A 130 -2.84 29.30 -10.93
C GLU A 130 -2.32 28.70 -9.61
N LEU A 131 -2.94 27.62 -9.11
CA LEU A 131 -2.46 26.90 -7.93
C LEU A 131 -1.16 26.14 -8.20
N LEU A 132 -0.96 25.61 -9.42
CA LEU A 132 0.30 24.98 -9.82
C LEU A 132 1.40 26.02 -10.02
N ASP A 133 1.09 27.11 -10.73
CA ASP A 133 1.99 28.26 -10.94
C ASP A 133 2.47 28.84 -9.60
N TYR A 134 1.63 28.84 -8.57
CA TYR A 134 2.02 29.25 -7.22
C TYR A 134 3.04 28.30 -6.57
N LEU A 135 2.92 26.99 -6.81
CA LEU A 135 3.83 26.00 -6.25
C LEU A 135 5.20 26.01 -6.93
N GLU A 136 5.29 26.44 -8.19
CA GLU A 136 6.57 26.60 -8.88
C GLU A 136 7.49 27.61 -8.17
N GLY A 137 8.69 27.18 -7.81
CA GLY A 137 9.67 27.95 -7.04
C GLY A 137 9.47 27.89 -5.53
N GLU A 138 8.46 27.18 -5.02
CA GLU A 138 8.25 27.00 -3.59
C GLU A 138 8.95 25.73 -3.09
N ASP A 139 9.39 25.76 -1.82
CA ASP A 139 9.92 24.59 -1.13
C ASP A 139 8.76 23.63 -0.82
N VAL A 140 8.81 22.42 -1.38
CA VAL A 140 7.72 21.42 -1.31
C VAL A 140 7.31 21.08 0.13
N ARG A 141 8.22 21.23 1.10
CA ARG A 141 7.97 20.91 2.50
C ARG A 141 7.09 21.94 3.20
N THR A 142 7.03 23.16 2.66
CA THR A 142 6.34 24.29 3.29
C THR A 142 5.28 24.94 2.40
N GLY A 143 5.50 24.99 1.08
CA GLY A 143 4.61 25.63 0.11
C GLY A 143 3.21 25.00 0.05
N LEU A 144 3.09 23.69 0.27
CA LEU A 144 1.80 22.98 0.20
C LEU A 144 0.76 23.44 1.22
N ALA A 145 1.19 24.08 2.32
CA ALA A 145 0.28 24.59 3.35
C ALA A 145 -0.58 25.76 2.85
N ALA A 146 -0.11 26.53 1.86
CA ALA A 146 -0.87 27.64 1.30
C ALA A 146 -2.14 27.18 0.56
N LEU A 147 -2.17 25.94 0.06
CA LEU A 147 -3.32 25.37 -0.62
C LEU A 147 -4.51 25.07 0.31
N TYR A 148 -4.35 25.15 1.64
CA TYR A 148 -5.48 25.16 2.56
C TYR A 148 -6.26 26.48 2.56
N GLU A 149 -5.65 27.57 2.07
CA GLU A 149 -6.26 28.90 1.94
C GLU A 149 -6.17 29.42 0.49
N PRO A 150 -6.77 28.71 -0.50
CA PRO A 150 -6.56 28.98 -1.92
C PRO A 150 -7.07 30.35 -2.40
N GLY A 151 -7.96 30.99 -1.64
CA GLY A 151 -8.40 32.36 -1.91
C GLY A 151 -7.31 33.43 -1.69
N GLY A 152 -6.15 33.07 -1.13
CA GLY A 152 -4.97 33.95 -1.10
C GLY A 152 -4.05 33.81 -2.32
N ILE A 153 -4.34 32.83 -3.20
CA ILE A 153 -3.57 32.52 -4.41
C ILE A 153 -4.37 32.92 -5.64
N VAL A 154 -5.61 32.44 -5.71
CA VAL A 154 -6.50 32.64 -6.86
C VAL A 154 -7.42 33.83 -6.59
N ASP A 155 -7.18 34.91 -7.34
CA ASP A 155 -7.91 36.17 -7.21
C ASP A 155 -9.16 36.24 -8.12
N ASP A 156 -9.21 35.43 -9.18
CA ASP A 156 -10.27 35.50 -10.18
C ASP A 156 -11.54 34.73 -9.76
N GLU A 157 -12.70 35.29 -10.11
CA GLU A 157 -14.03 34.69 -9.88
C GLU A 157 -14.61 34.18 -11.20
N VAL A 158 -15.04 32.91 -11.23
CA VAL A 158 -15.65 32.25 -12.38
C VAL A 158 -17.06 31.84 -11.98
N ASP A 159 -18.11 32.46 -12.54
CA ASP A 159 -19.53 32.08 -12.40
C ASP A 159 -19.94 31.38 -11.08
N GLY A 160 -19.72 32.06 -9.94
CA GLY A 160 -20.10 31.56 -8.60
C GLY A 160 -19.06 30.70 -7.89
N PHE A 161 -17.90 30.49 -8.52
CA PHE A 161 -16.70 29.90 -7.96
C PHE A 161 -15.67 31.01 -7.72
N SER A 162 -15.23 31.15 -6.46
CA SER A 162 -14.06 31.96 -6.12
C SER A 162 -12.89 31.04 -5.76
N GLY A 163 -11.67 31.59 -5.72
CA GLY A 163 -10.50 30.87 -5.23
C GLY A 163 -10.73 30.16 -3.88
N ALA A 164 -11.52 30.77 -2.99
CA ALA A 164 -11.87 30.19 -1.68
C ALA A 164 -12.79 28.94 -1.74
N THR A 165 -13.39 28.66 -2.89
CA THR A 165 -14.21 27.45 -3.12
C THR A 165 -13.46 26.35 -3.83
N LEU A 166 -12.22 26.60 -4.27
CA LEU A 166 -11.35 25.60 -4.87
C LEU A 166 -10.98 24.55 -3.83
N ARG A 167 -11.02 23.28 -4.23
CA ARG A 167 -10.58 22.16 -3.41
C ARG A 167 -9.09 21.92 -3.62
N ALA A 168 -8.29 22.96 -3.40
CA ALA A 168 -6.85 22.97 -3.65
C ALA A 168 -6.08 21.91 -2.83
N ASN A 169 -6.62 21.50 -1.67
CA ASN A 169 -6.07 20.40 -0.87
C ASN A 169 -5.88 19.10 -1.67
N LYS A 170 -6.67 18.85 -2.73
CA LYS A 170 -6.49 17.68 -3.60
C LYS A 170 -5.13 17.69 -4.31
N ILE A 171 -4.62 18.88 -4.66
CA ILE A 171 -3.30 19.05 -5.28
C ILE A 171 -2.22 18.74 -4.25
N SER A 172 -2.29 19.32 -3.03
CA SER A 172 -1.35 18.98 -1.95
C SER A 172 -1.31 17.49 -1.65
N TYR A 173 -2.48 16.84 -1.67
CA TYR A 173 -2.61 15.41 -1.45
C TYR A 173 -1.92 14.59 -2.55
N ALA A 174 -2.15 14.96 -3.82
CA ALA A 174 -1.50 14.31 -4.96
C ALA A 174 0.02 14.52 -4.96
N VAL A 175 0.51 15.70 -4.56
CA VAL A 175 1.95 15.94 -4.37
C VAL A 175 2.51 15.02 -3.29
N ARG A 176 1.88 14.96 -2.11
CA ARG A 176 2.32 14.07 -1.01
C ARG A 176 2.29 12.59 -1.38
N ASP A 177 1.28 12.14 -2.13
CA ASP A 177 1.25 10.79 -2.68
C ASP A 177 2.48 10.52 -3.56
N GLY A 178 2.85 11.46 -4.43
CA GLY A 178 4.05 11.35 -5.25
C GLY A 178 5.33 11.30 -4.42
N LEU A 179 5.46 12.16 -3.41
CA LEU A 179 6.60 12.16 -2.48
C LEU A 179 6.74 10.82 -1.74
N ASN A 180 5.63 10.25 -1.27
CA ASN A 180 5.62 8.95 -0.59
C ASN A 180 6.09 7.82 -1.53
N ARG A 181 5.70 7.86 -2.80
CA ARG A 181 6.12 6.90 -3.82
C ARG A 181 7.57 7.10 -4.27
N GLY A 182 8.18 8.23 -3.93
CA GLY A 182 9.56 8.57 -4.28
C GLY A 182 9.73 8.99 -5.74
N VAL A 183 10.99 9.14 -6.15
CA VAL A 183 11.35 9.63 -7.48
C VAL A 183 10.82 8.68 -8.55
N TYR A 184 9.94 9.17 -9.41
CA TYR A 184 9.43 8.44 -10.55
C TYR A 184 10.47 8.36 -11.67
N SER A 185 11.26 9.40 -11.90
CA SER A 185 12.35 9.36 -12.88
C SER A 185 13.46 10.34 -12.56
N PHE A 186 14.68 10.00 -12.95
CA PHE A 186 15.87 10.81 -12.82
C PHE A 186 16.34 11.32 -14.18
N ASP A 187 17.01 12.47 -14.18
CA ASP A 187 17.90 12.86 -15.28
C ASP A 187 19.18 12.00 -15.25
N ASP A 188 19.78 11.86 -14.06
CA ASP A 188 20.89 10.97 -13.76
C ASP A 188 20.65 10.31 -12.38
N ILE A 189 20.69 8.98 -12.30
CA ILE A 189 20.48 8.27 -11.04
C ILE A 189 21.65 8.58 -10.08
N PRO A 190 21.39 9.09 -8.86
CA PRO A 190 22.46 9.37 -7.91
C PRO A 190 23.22 8.10 -7.52
N GLU A 191 24.55 8.21 -7.37
CA GLU A 191 25.38 7.09 -6.91
C GLU A 191 24.94 6.63 -5.52
N GLY A 192 24.59 5.34 -5.39
CA GLY A 192 24.13 4.75 -4.14
C GLY A 192 22.68 5.09 -3.78
N TYR A 193 21.89 5.64 -4.72
CA TYR A 193 20.46 5.81 -4.52
C TYR A 193 19.80 4.46 -4.23
N ASN A 194 18.92 4.44 -3.22
CA ASN A 194 18.07 3.31 -2.92
C ASN A 194 16.61 3.78 -2.82
N PRO A 195 15.71 3.28 -3.68
CA PRO A 195 14.30 3.66 -3.61
C PRO A 195 13.61 3.15 -2.33
N VAL A 196 14.20 2.16 -1.64
CA VAL A 196 13.71 1.53 -0.42
C VAL A 196 14.51 2.06 0.78
N LEU A 197 13.84 2.78 1.68
CA LEU A 197 14.49 3.45 2.83
C LEU A 197 14.44 2.64 4.14
N GLY A 198 13.79 1.47 4.14
CA GLY A 198 13.63 0.62 5.32
C GLY A 198 14.81 -0.33 5.53
N GLU A 199 15.29 -0.45 6.78
CA GLU A 199 16.32 -1.44 7.13
C GLU A 199 15.77 -2.87 7.14
N SER A 200 14.48 -3.05 7.47
CA SER A 200 13.79 -4.33 7.35
C SER A 200 12.29 -4.12 7.17
N PHE A 201 11.64 -5.11 6.56
CA PHE A 201 10.20 -5.19 6.36
C PHE A 201 9.67 -6.45 7.04
N GLU A 202 8.45 -6.35 7.54
CA GLU A 202 7.73 -7.50 8.10
C GLU A 202 7.51 -8.58 7.04
N ASP A 203 7.52 -9.83 7.47
CA ASP A 203 7.17 -10.95 6.60
C ASP A 203 5.67 -10.91 6.25
N GLY A 204 5.35 -11.17 4.99
CA GLY A 204 3.98 -11.23 4.53
C GLY A 204 3.76 -10.70 3.12
N THR A 205 2.51 -10.67 2.70
CA THR A 205 2.09 -10.20 1.39
C THR A 205 1.81 -8.70 1.43
N TYR A 206 2.32 -7.98 0.44
CA TYR A 206 2.13 -6.56 0.21
C TYR A 206 1.37 -6.34 -1.10
N ARG A 207 0.66 -5.22 -1.20
CA ARG A 207 0.00 -4.80 -2.44
C ARG A 207 0.19 -3.33 -2.68
N GLY A 208 0.44 -2.93 -3.92
CA GLY A 208 0.48 -1.50 -4.22
C GLY A 208 0.16 -1.20 -5.66
N VAL A 209 -0.11 0.08 -5.90
CA VAL A 209 -0.63 0.57 -7.16
C VAL A 209 0.17 1.75 -7.68
N PHE A 210 0.20 1.86 -9.00
CA PHE A 210 0.59 3.07 -9.72
C PHE A 210 -0.53 3.42 -10.70
N SER A 211 -1.02 4.65 -10.56
CA SER A 211 -2.15 5.17 -11.33
C SER A 211 -1.69 6.47 -12.00
N ASP A 212 -2.01 6.65 -13.28
CA ASP A 212 -1.58 7.80 -14.09
C ASP A 212 -2.59 8.04 -15.21
N GLY A 213 -2.91 9.30 -15.49
CA GLY A 213 -3.80 9.66 -16.60
C GLY A 213 -5.24 9.15 -16.46
N GLY A 214 -5.78 9.05 -15.25
CA GLY A 214 -7.15 8.59 -14.99
C GLY A 214 -7.32 7.07 -14.90
N GLU A 215 -6.24 6.30 -15.04
CA GLU A 215 -6.25 4.83 -15.04
C GLU A 215 -5.29 4.26 -14.00
N MET A 216 -5.67 3.15 -13.35
CA MET A 216 -4.72 2.31 -12.63
C MET A 216 -3.88 1.55 -13.65
N GLN A 217 -2.60 1.88 -13.79
CA GLN A 217 -1.77 1.27 -14.84
C GLN A 217 -1.03 0.03 -14.35
N VAL A 218 -0.64 -0.01 -13.08
CA VAL A 218 0.06 -1.14 -12.48
C VAL A 218 -0.51 -1.41 -11.10
N ASN A 219 -0.84 -2.66 -10.82
CA ASN A 219 -1.09 -3.16 -9.48
C ASN A 219 -0.27 -4.43 -9.27
N VAL A 220 0.61 -4.42 -8.28
CA VAL A 220 1.47 -5.55 -7.95
C VAL A 220 1.07 -6.14 -6.60
N GLN A 221 1.23 -7.45 -6.49
CA GLN A 221 1.25 -8.16 -5.22
C GLN A 221 2.58 -8.87 -5.09
N PHE A 222 3.23 -8.77 -3.95
CA PHE A 222 4.48 -9.47 -3.67
C PHE A 222 4.52 -9.96 -2.23
N THR A 223 5.27 -11.03 -1.96
CA THR A 223 5.46 -11.59 -0.63
C THR A 223 6.92 -11.41 -0.22
N LEU A 224 7.14 -10.97 1.01
CA LEU A 224 8.47 -10.86 1.61
C LEU A 224 8.66 -11.94 2.68
N GLU A 225 9.84 -12.56 2.66
CA GLU A 225 10.38 -13.34 3.78
C GLU A 225 11.82 -12.89 4.04
N ASN A 226 12.10 -12.31 5.20
CA ASN A 226 13.39 -11.72 5.56
C ASN A 226 13.90 -10.69 4.53
N ASN A 227 13.00 -9.84 4.02
CA ASN A 227 13.23 -8.89 2.92
C ASN A 227 13.44 -9.50 1.52
N GLU A 228 13.48 -10.83 1.39
CA GLU A 228 13.56 -11.50 0.09
C GLU A 228 12.17 -11.56 -0.54
N ILE A 229 12.06 -11.20 -1.81
CA ILE A 229 10.81 -11.31 -2.58
C ILE A 229 10.61 -12.78 -2.96
N THR A 230 9.72 -13.49 -2.27
CA THR A 230 9.49 -14.93 -2.51
C THR A 230 8.41 -15.22 -3.56
N GLU A 231 7.56 -14.25 -3.83
CA GLU A 231 6.53 -14.30 -4.88
C GLU A 231 6.23 -12.87 -5.34
N ILE A 232 6.01 -12.65 -6.64
CA ILE A 232 5.57 -11.37 -7.18
C ILE A 232 4.76 -11.56 -8.46
N ASP A 233 3.60 -10.91 -8.59
CA ASP A 233 2.77 -10.97 -9.80
C ASP A 233 1.97 -9.66 -10.00
N PHE A 234 1.52 -9.44 -11.23
CA PHE A 234 0.57 -8.38 -11.56
C PHE A 234 -0.84 -8.81 -11.15
N ARG A 235 -1.45 -7.99 -10.29
CA ARG A 235 -2.88 -8.01 -10.01
C ARG A 235 -3.67 -7.27 -11.10
N HIS A 236 -3.06 -6.27 -11.71
CA HIS A 236 -3.57 -5.50 -12.84
C HIS A 236 -2.39 -4.88 -13.61
N LEU A 237 -2.48 -4.86 -14.94
CA LEU A 237 -1.51 -4.19 -15.82
C LEU A 237 -2.28 -3.65 -17.02
N ALA A 238 -2.38 -2.34 -17.13
CA ALA A 238 -3.11 -1.67 -18.20
C ALA A 238 -2.41 -0.38 -18.62
N TYR A 239 -2.66 0.02 -19.86
CA TYR A 239 -2.22 1.30 -20.37
C TYR A 239 -3.03 1.69 -21.59
N ASP A 240 -3.49 2.95 -21.62
CA ASP A 240 -4.23 3.52 -22.75
C ASP A 240 -5.53 2.72 -23.04
N GLY A 241 -6.14 2.20 -21.98
CA GLY A 241 -7.38 1.41 -22.03
C GLY A 241 -7.24 -0.04 -22.51
N ASP A 242 -6.02 -0.50 -22.82
CA ASP A 242 -5.74 -1.92 -23.08
C ASP A 242 -5.37 -2.63 -21.77
N ASP A 243 -6.13 -3.67 -21.40
CA ASP A 243 -5.74 -4.61 -20.33
C ASP A 243 -4.69 -5.58 -20.88
N TYR A 244 -3.45 -5.45 -20.39
CA TYR A 244 -2.33 -6.24 -20.90
C TYR A 244 -2.44 -7.70 -20.50
N LEU A 245 -3.04 -8.00 -19.33
CA LEU A 245 -3.18 -9.36 -18.81
C LEU A 245 -4.20 -10.16 -19.64
N GLU A 246 -5.22 -9.49 -20.17
CA GLU A 246 -6.29 -10.11 -20.96
C GLU A 246 -6.15 -9.92 -22.48
N SER A 247 -5.24 -9.05 -22.95
CA SER A 247 -5.10 -8.74 -24.37
C SER A 247 -4.69 -9.95 -25.22
N GLU A 248 -5.33 -10.09 -26.38
CA GLU A 248 -4.93 -11.03 -27.45
C GLU A 248 -4.06 -10.36 -28.53
N ASN A 249 -3.79 -9.05 -28.42
CA ASN A 249 -2.95 -8.33 -29.37
C ASN A 249 -1.48 -8.75 -29.19
N GLU A 250 -0.87 -9.34 -30.23
CA GLU A 250 0.51 -9.86 -30.17
C GLU A 250 1.53 -8.81 -29.71
N LEU A 251 1.35 -7.53 -30.06
CA LEU A 251 2.21 -6.45 -29.59
C LEU A 251 2.08 -6.24 -28.07
N VAL A 252 0.85 -6.18 -27.58
CA VAL A 252 0.54 -5.97 -26.16
C VAL A 252 0.99 -7.17 -25.33
N VAL A 253 0.79 -8.39 -25.84
CA VAL A 253 1.29 -9.63 -25.21
C VAL A 253 2.80 -9.59 -25.08
N GLY A 254 3.53 -9.18 -26.13
CA GLY A 254 4.98 -9.03 -26.06
C GLY A 254 5.41 -8.02 -25.01
N ILE A 255 4.76 -6.86 -24.94
CA ILE A 255 5.06 -5.83 -23.92
C ILE A 255 4.75 -6.34 -22.51
N LYS A 256 3.66 -7.09 -22.32
CA LYS A 256 3.35 -7.76 -21.05
C LYS A 256 4.47 -8.71 -20.66
N ASP A 257 4.94 -9.54 -21.58
CA ASP A 257 5.99 -10.53 -21.30
C ASP A 257 7.29 -9.83 -20.87
N GLN A 258 7.65 -8.71 -21.51
CA GLN A 258 8.74 -7.83 -21.08
C GLN A 258 8.53 -7.27 -19.64
N HIS A 259 7.30 -6.93 -19.25
CA HIS A 259 7.03 -6.50 -17.87
C HIS A 259 7.16 -7.66 -16.87
N LYS A 260 6.85 -8.89 -17.29
CA LYS A 260 7.01 -10.09 -16.44
C LYS A 260 8.48 -10.42 -16.20
N GLU A 261 9.34 -10.24 -17.21
CA GLU A 261 10.79 -10.38 -17.02
C GLU A 261 11.34 -9.46 -15.90
N LEU A 262 10.77 -8.26 -15.75
CA LEU A 262 11.13 -7.36 -14.64
C LEU A 262 10.70 -7.93 -13.27
N LEU A 263 9.54 -8.59 -13.18
CA LEU A 263 9.09 -9.24 -11.94
C LEU A 263 9.93 -10.49 -11.64
N ASP A 264 10.19 -11.32 -12.65
CA ASP A 264 11.02 -12.52 -12.55
C ASP A 264 12.45 -12.19 -12.11
N TYR A 265 12.97 -11.01 -12.49
CA TYR A 265 14.26 -10.49 -12.01
C TYR A 265 14.27 -10.19 -10.51
N LEU A 266 13.16 -9.68 -9.98
CA LEU A 266 13.02 -9.33 -8.57
C LEU A 266 12.80 -10.57 -7.68
N GLU A 267 12.20 -11.63 -8.20
CA GLU A 267 11.93 -12.85 -7.42
C GLU A 267 13.23 -13.52 -6.94
N GLY A 268 13.29 -13.83 -5.63
CA GLY A 268 14.47 -14.37 -4.95
C GLY A 268 15.56 -13.35 -4.64
N THR A 269 15.29 -12.06 -4.78
CA THR A 269 16.23 -10.97 -4.44
C THR A 269 15.79 -10.22 -3.19
N ASP A 270 16.75 -9.60 -2.50
CA ASP A 270 16.44 -8.68 -1.42
C ASP A 270 15.83 -7.39 -2.00
N ILE A 271 14.62 -7.05 -1.56
CA ILE A 271 13.88 -5.89 -2.08
C ILE A 271 14.64 -4.56 -1.91
N ARG A 272 15.52 -4.48 -0.91
CA ARG A 272 16.33 -3.29 -0.63
C ARG A 272 17.44 -3.10 -1.65
N ASP A 273 17.86 -4.17 -2.33
CA ASP A 273 19.01 -4.12 -3.24
C ASP A 273 18.57 -4.06 -4.71
N SER A 274 17.53 -4.80 -5.10
CA SER A 274 17.19 -5.02 -6.51
C SER A 274 16.20 -4.01 -7.10
N LEU A 275 15.44 -3.28 -6.29
CA LEU A 275 14.41 -2.37 -6.80
C LEU A 275 15.00 -1.19 -7.59
N VAL A 276 16.22 -0.77 -7.28
CA VAL A 276 16.92 0.30 -8.01
C VAL A 276 17.26 -0.09 -9.44
N ASP A 277 17.52 -1.38 -9.70
CA ASP A 277 17.90 -1.87 -11.02
C ASP A 277 16.76 -1.68 -12.05
N LEU A 278 15.52 -1.57 -11.58
CA LEU A 278 14.38 -1.25 -12.43
C LEU A 278 14.44 0.15 -13.05
N TYR A 279 15.30 1.08 -12.62
CA TYR A 279 15.51 2.32 -13.37
C TYR A 279 16.30 2.11 -14.68
N GLU A 280 16.96 0.96 -14.84
CA GLU A 280 17.72 0.58 -16.04
C GLU A 280 17.17 -0.72 -16.66
N PRO A 281 15.87 -0.76 -17.07
CA PRO A 281 15.20 -1.99 -17.50
C PRO A 281 15.80 -2.65 -18.75
N GLY A 282 16.62 -1.91 -19.51
CA GLY A 282 17.35 -2.43 -20.67
C GLY A 282 18.48 -3.40 -20.32
N GLU A 283 18.94 -3.44 -19.07
CA GLU A 283 19.94 -4.41 -18.59
C GLU A 283 19.28 -5.70 -18.06
N ILE A 284 17.95 -5.71 -17.93
CA ILE A 284 17.17 -6.83 -17.40
C ILE A 284 16.45 -7.55 -18.54
N VAL A 285 15.71 -6.81 -19.37
CA VAL A 285 14.85 -7.36 -20.40
C VAL A 285 15.64 -7.58 -21.69
N GLU A 286 15.82 -8.84 -22.06
CA GLU A 286 16.58 -9.24 -23.24
C GLU A 286 15.70 -9.33 -24.49
N ASP A 287 14.40 -9.58 -24.33
CA ASP A 287 13.49 -9.78 -25.45
C ASP A 287 13.12 -8.45 -26.14
N GLU A 288 13.12 -8.46 -27.48
CA GLU A 288 12.72 -7.32 -28.31
C GLU A 288 11.32 -7.55 -28.89
N VAL A 289 10.46 -6.54 -28.74
CA VAL A 289 9.13 -6.46 -29.34
C VAL A 289 9.16 -5.36 -30.41
N ASP A 290 8.35 -5.47 -31.47
CA ASP A 290 8.40 -4.50 -32.59
C ASP A 290 8.19 -3.05 -32.10
N GLY A 291 9.24 -2.25 -32.14
CA GLY A 291 9.24 -0.86 -31.65
C GLY A 291 9.43 -0.70 -30.13
N PHE A 292 9.60 -1.79 -29.37
CA PHE A 292 9.76 -1.78 -27.92
C PHE A 292 10.94 -2.66 -27.49
N THR A 293 11.93 -2.02 -26.85
CA THR A 293 13.07 -2.69 -26.21
C THR A 293 12.94 -2.57 -24.69
N GLY A 294 13.70 -3.37 -23.92
CA GLY A 294 13.80 -3.21 -22.46
C GLY A 294 14.03 -1.77 -22.03
N ALA A 295 14.92 -1.03 -22.72
CA ALA A 295 15.23 0.37 -22.44
C ALA A 295 14.06 1.37 -22.64
N THR A 296 12.97 0.95 -23.28
CA THR A 296 11.77 1.77 -23.48
C THR A 296 10.64 1.40 -22.52
N LEU A 297 10.84 0.37 -21.68
CA LEU A 297 9.88 0.00 -20.67
C LEU A 297 9.78 1.08 -19.60
N ARG A 298 8.56 1.32 -19.15
CA ARG A 298 8.27 2.25 -18.06
C ARG A 298 8.24 1.48 -16.73
N SER A 299 9.34 0.81 -16.43
CA SER A 299 9.56 0.00 -15.22
C SER A 299 9.43 0.81 -13.92
N ASN A 300 9.65 2.13 -13.96
CA ASN A 300 9.45 3.01 -12.81
C ASN A 300 8.02 2.96 -12.23
N LYS A 301 7.03 2.57 -13.05
CA LYS A 301 5.66 2.33 -12.55
C LYS A 301 5.61 1.16 -11.56
N ILE A 302 6.42 0.12 -11.77
CA ILE A 302 6.55 -1.03 -10.86
C ILE A 302 7.23 -0.57 -9.57
N ILE A 303 8.30 0.24 -9.65
CA ILE A 303 8.96 0.83 -8.48
C ILE A 303 7.96 1.60 -7.62
N SER A 304 7.21 2.52 -8.23
CA SER A 304 6.20 3.30 -7.52
C SER A 304 5.10 2.43 -6.91
N ALA A 305 4.62 1.40 -7.61
CA ALA A 305 3.60 0.48 -7.10
C ALA A 305 4.13 -0.37 -5.93
N MET A 306 5.37 -0.86 -5.99
CA MET A 306 5.97 -1.59 -4.88
C MET A 306 6.17 -0.69 -3.65
N LYS A 307 6.63 0.54 -3.85
CA LYS A 307 6.74 1.53 -2.78
C LYS A 307 5.41 1.91 -2.16
N ASP A 308 4.37 2.08 -2.96
CA ASP A 308 3.00 2.29 -2.48
C ASP A 308 2.58 1.14 -1.54
N GLY A 309 2.90 -0.11 -1.89
CA GLY A 309 2.62 -1.27 -1.04
C GLY A 309 3.46 -1.32 0.24
N LEU A 310 4.77 -1.09 0.15
CA LEU A 310 5.65 -1.03 1.33
C LEU A 310 5.19 0.07 2.30
N ASN A 311 4.81 1.24 1.78
CA ASN A 311 4.30 2.35 2.58
C ASN A 311 2.96 2.04 3.24
N LYS A 312 2.16 1.09 2.73
CA LYS A 312 0.89 0.68 3.34
C LYS A 312 1.05 -0.47 4.33
N GLY A 313 2.22 -1.10 4.36
CA GLY A 313 2.53 -2.23 5.25
C GLY A 313 1.97 -3.56 4.75
N VAL A 314 1.95 -4.58 5.61
CA VAL A 314 1.54 -5.93 5.22
C VAL A 314 0.04 -5.97 4.92
N TYR A 315 -0.33 -6.46 3.74
CA TYR A 315 -1.73 -6.72 3.36
C TYR A 315 -2.29 -7.96 4.03
N SER A 316 -1.53 -9.06 4.11
CA SER A 316 -1.93 -10.31 4.73
C SER A 316 -0.72 -11.19 5.07
N GLY A 317 -0.81 -12.01 6.11
CA GLY A 317 0.26 -12.92 6.57
C GLY A 317 0.00 -13.44 7.97
N ASP A 318 1.01 -14.04 8.61
CA ASP A 318 1.00 -14.37 10.05
C ASP A 318 1.29 -13.11 10.90
N ILE A 319 0.45 -12.09 10.73
CA ILE A 319 0.65 -10.71 11.24
C ILE A 319 -0.16 -10.38 12.50
N ALA A 320 -1.03 -11.30 12.96
CA ALA A 320 -2.06 -11.03 13.96
C ALA A 320 -1.54 -10.57 15.33
N GLU A 321 -0.27 -10.80 15.68
CA GLU A 321 0.27 -10.41 16.99
C GLU A 321 1.15 -9.15 17.00
N ALA A 322 1.57 -8.61 15.83
CA ALA A 322 2.64 -7.60 15.80
C ALA A 322 2.37 -6.33 14.99
N TYR A 323 1.48 -6.34 13.99
CA TYR A 323 1.37 -5.18 13.11
C TYR A 323 0.42 -4.11 13.65
N THR A 324 1.01 -3.15 14.33
CA THR A 324 0.39 -1.88 14.67
C THR A 324 1.06 -0.82 13.81
N PRO A 325 0.39 -0.21 12.81
CA PRO A 325 1.08 0.58 11.80
C PRO A 325 1.82 1.79 12.39
N HIS A 326 1.34 2.37 13.49
CA HIS A 326 1.86 3.66 14.00
C HIS A 326 1.78 3.85 15.54
N PRO A 327 2.30 2.94 16.39
CA PRO A 327 2.09 2.99 17.84
C PRO A 327 2.66 4.26 18.51
N ASP A 328 3.80 4.75 18.01
CA ASP A 328 4.53 5.87 18.63
C ASP A 328 4.42 7.19 17.86
N TYR A 329 3.71 7.21 16.73
CA TYR A 329 3.48 8.44 15.97
C TYR A 329 2.43 9.32 16.65
N SER A 330 2.45 10.62 16.36
CA SER A 330 1.36 11.53 16.69
C SER A 330 0.88 12.18 15.42
N PHE A 331 -0.33 11.85 15.01
CA PHE A 331 -1.00 12.45 13.87
C PHE A 331 -1.49 13.85 14.22
N GLU A 332 -1.48 14.73 13.23
CA GLU A 332 -2.07 16.05 13.36
C GLU A 332 -3.60 15.94 13.41
N ASP A 333 -4.25 16.83 14.16
CA ASP A 333 -5.71 16.87 14.20
C ASP A 333 -6.27 17.36 12.85
N GLY A 334 -7.31 16.69 12.35
CA GLY A 334 -7.94 17.04 11.09
C GLY A 334 -8.63 15.87 10.41
N THR A 335 -9.15 16.11 9.21
CA THR A 335 -9.77 15.08 8.37
C THR A 335 -8.77 14.51 7.38
N TYR A 336 -8.77 13.19 7.25
CA TYR A 336 -7.93 12.38 6.36
C TYR A 336 -8.80 11.61 5.36
N ARG A 337 -8.21 11.21 4.22
CA ARG A 337 -8.91 10.45 3.17
C ARG A 337 -7.99 9.51 2.42
N GLY A 338 -8.11 8.20 2.63
CA GLY A 338 -7.32 7.27 1.83
C GLY A 338 -8.16 6.31 1.00
N ILE A 339 -7.46 5.56 0.17
CA ILE A 339 -8.04 4.61 -0.77
C ILE A 339 -7.33 3.26 -0.71
N PHE A 340 -8.08 2.22 -1.05
CA PHE A 340 -7.55 0.93 -1.45
C PHE A 340 -8.04 0.60 -2.86
N GLU A 341 -7.07 0.32 -3.72
CA GLU A 341 -7.22 0.04 -5.14
C GLU A 341 -6.67 -1.39 -5.40
N ASP A 342 -7.43 -2.23 -6.11
CA ASP A 342 -6.99 -3.57 -6.51
C ASP A 342 -7.74 -4.03 -7.76
N GLY A 343 -7.02 -4.64 -8.70
CA GLY A 343 -7.61 -5.23 -9.90
C GLY A 343 -8.25 -4.22 -10.87
N GLY A 344 -7.72 -3.00 -10.96
CA GLY A 344 -8.23 -1.96 -11.86
C GLY A 344 -9.38 -1.12 -11.28
N GLU A 345 -9.80 -1.39 -10.04
CA GLU A 345 -10.90 -0.69 -9.38
C GLU A 345 -10.46 -0.08 -8.04
N MET A 346 -10.99 1.10 -7.70
CA MET A 346 -11.00 1.58 -6.32
C MET A 346 -12.06 0.79 -5.57
N GLN A 347 -11.66 0.00 -4.57
CA GLN A 347 -12.59 -0.86 -3.83
C GLN A 347 -13.01 -0.25 -2.48
N VAL A 348 -12.14 0.53 -1.85
CA VAL A 348 -12.45 1.22 -0.59
C VAL A 348 -11.92 2.64 -0.66
N ASN A 349 -12.73 3.60 -0.21
CA ASN A 349 -12.30 4.97 0.07
C ASN A 349 -12.87 5.37 1.42
N THR A 350 -12.00 5.64 2.39
CA THR A 350 -12.38 6.07 3.74
C THR A 350 -12.19 7.57 3.91
N GLN A 351 -13.01 8.17 4.76
CA GLN A 351 -12.75 9.47 5.36
C GLN A 351 -12.87 9.35 6.86
N PHE A 352 -11.91 9.92 7.59
CA PHE A 352 -11.92 9.91 9.04
C PHE A 352 -11.34 11.19 9.60
N THR A 353 -11.75 11.56 10.81
CA THR A 353 -11.26 12.74 11.54
C THR A 353 -10.53 12.28 12.78
N LEU A 354 -9.36 12.87 13.02
CA LEU A 354 -8.56 12.63 14.22
C LEU A 354 -8.59 13.85 15.14
N GLU A 355 -8.74 13.61 16.44
CA GLU A 355 -8.45 14.55 17.52
C GLU A 355 -7.58 13.83 18.57
N ASP A 356 -6.36 14.30 18.81
CA ASP A 356 -5.40 13.68 19.74
C ASP A 356 -5.17 12.17 19.43
N ASN A 357 -5.06 11.81 18.14
CA ASN A 357 -5.00 10.43 17.62
C ASN A 357 -6.27 9.58 17.83
N VAL A 358 -7.34 10.15 18.39
CA VAL A 358 -8.63 9.47 18.52
C VAL A 358 -9.46 9.70 17.26
N ILE A 359 -10.01 8.63 16.70
CA ILE A 359 -10.93 8.71 15.56
C ILE A 359 -12.26 9.25 16.07
N THR A 360 -12.62 10.49 15.71
CA THR A 360 -13.88 11.11 16.15
C THR A 360 -15.03 10.93 15.16
N GLU A 361 -14.71 10.60 13.91
CA GLU A 361 -15.64 10.26 12.85
C GLU A 361 -14.92 9.38 11.83
N ILE A 362 -15.58 8.35 11.30
CA ILE A 362 -15.07 7.54 10.18
C ILE A 362 -16.24 7.07 9.31
N GLY A 363 -16.02 7.00 8.00
CA GLY A 363 -17.05 6.64 7.04
C GLY A 363 -16.48 6.17 5.70
N PHE A 364 -17.27 5.40 4.97
CA PHE A 364 -16.99 5.11 3.56
C PHE A 364 -17.47 6.26 2.67
N ARG A 365 -16.57 6.69 1.79
CA ARG A 365 -16.88 7.57 0.65
C ARG A 365 -17.11 6.76 -0.64
N HIS A 366 -16.51 5.57 -0.70
CA HIS A 366 -16.73 4.57 -1.74
C HIS A 366 -16.49 3.18 -1.13
N LEU A 367 -17.33 2.21 -1.49
CA LEU A 367 -17.17 0.82 -1.11
C LEU A 367 -17.69 -0.03 -2.26
N SER A 368 -16.81 -0.69 -2.99
CA SER A 368 -17.16 -1.50 -4.14
C SER A 368 -16.30 -2.75 -4.22
N TYR A 369 -16.84 -3.78 -4.87
CA TYR A 369 -16.05 -4.97 -5.20
C TYR A 369 -16.71 -5.77 -6.32
N GLY A 370 -15.92 -6.07 -7.36
CA GLY A 370 -16.39 -6.89 -8.48
C GLY A 370 -17.43 -6.17 -9.32
N GLY A 371 -17.26 -4.85 -9.51
CA GLY A 371 -18.17 -4.01 -10.27
C GLY A 371 -19.49 -3.64 -9.58
N GLU A 372 -19.69 -4.00 -8.31
CA GLU A 372 -20.89 -3.62 -7.53
C GLU A 372 -20.53 -2.54 -6.50
N ASP A 373 -21.27 -1.43 -6.50
CA ASP A 373 -21.20 -0.40 -5.45
C ASP A 373 -22.09 -0.81 -4.28
N TYR A 374 -21.45 -1.12 -3.15
CA TYR A 374 -22.15 -1.62 -1.97
C TYR A 374 -23.00 -0.54 -1.31
N LEU A 375 -22.62 0.75 -1.44
CA LEU A 375 -23.34 1.87 -0.84
C LEU A 375 -24.66 2.17 -1.58
N GLU A 376 -24.72 1.84 -2.87
CA GLU A 376 -25.88 2.09 -3.72
C GLU A 376 -26.72 0.83 -4.03
N SER A 377 -26.22 -0.36 -3.72
CA SER A 377 -26.91 -1.62 -4.04
C SER A 377 -28.22 -1.80 -3.24
N ASP A 378 -29.25 -2.26 -3.95
CA ASP A 378 -30.54 -2.69 -3.39
C ASP A 378 -30.61 -4.23 -3.19
N ASP A 379 -29.53 -4.97 -3.45
CA ASP A 379 -29.50 -6.43 -3.22
C ASP A 379 -29.36 -6.75 -1.73
N ASP A 380 -30.30 -7.53 -1.16
CA ASP A 380 -30.34 -7.87 0.26
C ASP A 380 -29.01 -8.51 0.76
N THR A 381 -28.30 -9.26 -0.09
CA THR A 381 -27.02 -9.89 0.27
C THR A 381 -25.91 -8.84 0.33
N ILE A 382 -25.86 -7.96 -0.66
CA ILE A 382 -24.89 -6.87 -0.72
C ILE A 382 -25.13 -5.86 0.40
N GLU A 383 -26.39 -5.57 0.71
CA GLU A 383 -26.75 -4.75 1.87
C GLU A 383 -26.25 -5.37 3.17
N GLY A 384 -26.43 -6.69 3.36
CA GLY A 384 -25.85 -7.40 4.49
C GLY A 384 -24.32 -7.25 4.57
N ILE A 385 -23.62 -7.45 3.45
CA ILE A 385 -22.14 -7.32 3.41
C ILE A 385 -21.71 -5.87 3.67
N LYS A 386 -22.46 -4.87 3.19
CA LYS A 386 -22.23 -3.45 3.50
C LYS A 386 -22.33 -3.21 5.00
N GLU A 387 -23.35 -3.72 5.68
CA GLU A 387 -23.51 -3.53 7.13
C GLU A 387 -22.36 -4.20 7.90
N GLN A 388 -21.91 -5.39 7.48
CA GLN A 388 -20.70 -6.01 8.04
C GLN A 388 -19.44 -5.13 7.89
N HIS A 389 -19.26 -4.44 6.76
CA HIS A 389 -18.16 -3.48 6.60
C HIS A 389 -18.33 -2.24 7.47
N LYS A 390 -19.57 -1.80 7.73
CA LYS A 390 -19.84 -0.70 8.64
C LYS A 390 -19.52 -1.04 10.08
N GLU A 391 -19.87 -2.25 10.55
CA GLU A 391 -19.49 -2.73 11.88
C GLU A 391 -17.97 -2.64 12.11
N LEU A 392 -17.17 -2.95 11.08
CA LEU A 392 -15.70 -2.82 11.14
C LEU A 392 -15.23 -1.37 11.30
N ILE A 393 -15.81 -0.41 10.58
CA ILE A 393 -15.38 0.99 10.72
C ILE A 393 -15.93 1.62 12.01
N ASP A 394 -17.14 1.24 12.43
CA ASP A 394 -17.78 1.74 13.63
C ASP A 394 -17.01 1.28 14.88
N HIS A 395 -16.37 0.10 14.82
CA HIS A 395 -15.43 -0.38 15.86
C HIS A 395 -14.23 0.55 16.07
N LEU A 396 -13.80 1.25 15.02
CA LEU A 396 -12.69 2.20 15.10
C LEU A 396 -13.11 3.54 15.72
N GLU A 397 -14.39 3.94 15.64
CA GLU A 397 -14.83 5.24 16.16
C GLU A 397 -14.65 5.34 17.68
N GLY A 398 -14.05 6.44 18.14
CA GLY A 398 -13.73 6.70 19.55
C GLY A 398 -12.49 5.97 20.07
N THR A 399 -11.74 5.27 19.20
CA THR A 399 -10.51 4.55 19.56
C THR A 399 -9.26 5.31 19.10
N ASP A 400 -8.12 4.97 19.69
CA ASP A 400 -6.81 5.49 19.28
C ASP A 400 -6.36 4.78 18.00
N ILE A 401 -6.28 5.53 16.90
CA ILE A 401 -5.95 5.05 15.54
C ILE A 401 -4.66 4.24 15.52
N ARG A 402 -3.75 4.55 16.45
CA ARG A 402 -2.42 3.98 16.53
C ARG A 402 -2.44 2.55 16.99
N VAL A 403 -3.53 2.03 17.56
CA VAL A 403 -3.61 0.66 18.07
C VAL A 403 -4.83 -0.11 17.56
N SER A 404 -5.95 0.57 17.29
CA SER A 404 -7.21 -0.09 16.93
C SER A 404 -7.26 -0.64 15.51
N LEU A 405 -6.42 -0.16 14.59
CA LEU A 405 -6.36 -0.69 13.23
C LEU A 405 -5.97 -2.17 13.18
N ALA A 406 -5.17 -2.65 14.15
CA ALA A 406 -4.75 -4.03 14.23
C ALA A 406 -5.91 -5.00 14.45
N ASP A 407 -6.97 -4.56 15.15
CA ASP A 407 -8.17 -5.35 15.40
C ASP A 407 -8.85 -5.80 14.09
N LEU A 408 -8.69 -5.00 13.02
CA LEU A 408 -9.25 -5.32 11.72
C LEU A 408 -8.59 -6.53 11.05
N TYR A 409 -7.47 -7.06 11.53
CA TYR A 409 -6.95 -8.36 11.04
C TYR A 409 -7.77 -9.54 11.54
N GLU A 410 -8.59 -9.36 12.57
CA GLU A 410 -9.47 -10.37 13.15
C GLU A 410 -10.96 -9.95 13.03
N PRO A 411 -11.48 -9.73 11.80
CA PRO A 411 -12.82 -9.16 11.60
C PRO A 411 -13.95 -10.03 12.18
N GLY A 412 -13.69 -11.33 12.40
CA GLY A 412 -14.65 -12.24 13.04
C GLY A 412 -14.89 -12.00 14.53
N GLU A 413 -14.01 -11.25 15.21
CA GLU A 413 -14.19 -10.84 16.61
C GLU A 413 -14.98 -9.52 16.74
N ILE A 414 -15.19 -8.82 15.62
CA ILE A 414 -15.91 -7.54 15.56
C ILE A 414 -17.32 -7.75 15.02
N VAL A 415 -17.44 -8.43 13.88
CA VAL A 415 -18.71 -8.56 13.16
C VAL A 415 -19.58 -9.63 13.79
N GLU A 416 -20.76 -9.23 14.29
CA GLU A 416 -21.65 -10.11 15.04
C GLU A 416 -22.67 -10.82 14.14
N ASP A 417 -23.07 -10.19 13.04
CA ASP A 417 -24.13 -10.69 12.16
C ASP A 417 -23.57 -11.42 10.91
N ASP A 418 -24.04 -12.64 10.69
CA ASP A 418 -23.72 -13.43 9.48
C ASP A 418 -24.73 -13.16 8.35
N VAL A 419 -24.23 -13.07 7.13
CA VAL A 419 -25.03 -13.00 5.88
C VAL A 419 -24.96 -14.36 5.19
N ASP A 420 -25.97 -14.73 4.38
CA ASP A 420 -25.98 -16.04 3.71
C ASP A 420 -24.72 -16.25 2.84
N GLY A 421 -23.85 -17.17 3.27
CA GLY A 421 -22.57 -17.45 2.61
C GLY A 421 -21.39 -16.55 3.02
N PHE A 422 -21.59 -15.57 3.90
CA PHE A 422 -20.56 -14.61 4.35
C PHE A 422 -20.58 -14.44 5.86
N THR A 423 -19.49 -14.83 6.51
CA THR A 423 -19.28 -14.62 7.95
C THR A 423 -18.28 -13.48 8.18
N GLY A 424 -18.29 -12.85 9.35
CA GLY A 424 -17.29 -11.83 9.72
C GLY A 424 -15.84 -12.26 9.44
N ALA A 425 -15.49 -13.52 9.71
CA ALA A 425 -14.16 -14.11 9.46
C ALA A 425 -13.76 -14.22 7.98
N THR A 426 -14.68 -13.99 7.04
CA THR A 426 -14.41 -14.00 5.59
C THR A 426 -14.32 -12.60 4.98
N LEU A 427 -14.54 -11.56 5.79
CA LEU A 427 -14.40 -10.19 5.36
C LEU A 427 -12.93 -9.87 5.04
N ARG A 428 -12.73 -9.13 3.96
CA ARG A 428 -11.40 -8.63 3.57
C ARG A 428 -11.18 -7.25 4.18
N SER A 429 -11.20 -7.19 5.50
CA SER A 429 -11.02 -5.98 6.32
C SER A 429 -9.66 -5.30 6.10
N ASN A 430 -8.64 -6.03 5.65
CA ASN A 430 -7.32 -5.47 5.32
C ASN A 430 -7.38 -4.35 4.28
N LYS A 431 -8.41 -4.33 3.42
CA LYS A 431 -8.67 -3.23 2.49
C LYS A 431 -8.98 -1.91 3.22
N ILE A 432 -9.68 -1.99 4.36
CA ILE A 432 -9.98 -0.83 5.22
C ILE A 432 -8.69 -0.35 5.88
N ILE A 433 -7.87 -1.26 6.42
CA ILE A 433 -6.55 -0.93 7.00
C ILE A 433 -5.73 -0.15 5.99
N TYR A 434 -5.56 -0.69 4.78
CA TYR A 434 -4.82 -0.04 3.71
C TYR A 434 -5.39 1.33 3.34
N SER A 435 -6.71 1.45 3.23
CA SER A 435 -7.36 2.74 2.94
C SER A 435 -7.12 3.75 4.05
N VAL A 436 -7.08 3.34 5.32
CA VAL A 436 -6.81 4.27 6.42
C VAL A 436 -5.33 4.65 6.46
N VAL A 437 -4.41 3.68 6.32
CA VAL A 437 -2.97 3.93 6.25
C VAL A 437 -2.64 4.83 5.06
N ASP A 438 -3.16 4.57 3.86
CA ASP A 438 -3.03 5.48 2.71
C ASP A 438 -3.43 6.93 3.04
N GLY A 439 -4.52 7.06 3.81
CA GLY A 439 -5.04 8.33 4.29
C GLY A 439 -4.05 9.06 5.20
N LEU A 440 -3.52 8.34 6.18
CA LEU A 440 -2.48 8.82 7.09
C LEU A 440 -1.22 9.22 6.30
N ASN A 441 -0.83 8.38 5.33
CA ASN A 441 0.39 8.53 4.54
C ASN A 441 0.47 9.87 3.82
N LYS A 442 -0.66 10.33 3.30
CA LYS A 442 -0.76 11.57 2.52
C LYS A 442 -1.14 12.77 3.40
N GLY A 443 -1.26 12.57 4.71
CA GLY A 443 -1.49 13.62 5.70
C GLY A 443 -2.91 14.19 5.69
N ILE A 444 -3.08 15.34 6.35
CA ILE A 444 -4.37 16.02 6.46
C ILE A 444 -4.91 16.38 5.08
N TYR A 445 -6.19 16.05 4.85
CA TYR A 445 -6.99 16.52 3.73
C TYR A 445 -7.71 17.85 4.04
N SER A 446 -8.18 18.05 5.29
CA SER A 446 -8.79 19.30 5.73
C SER A 446 -8.46 19.59 7.20
N GLN A 447 -8.11 20.84 7.49
CA GLN A 447 -7.87 21.31 8.86
C GLN A 447 -9.18 21.35 9.69
N PRO A 448 -9.08 21.26 11.04
CA PRO A 448 -10.23 21.30 11.95
C PRO A 448 -11.12 22.55 11.88
#